data_AF-A0A4Q5RZP9-F1
#
_entry.id   AF-A0A4Q5RZP9-F1
#
_cell.length_a   1.000
_cell.length_b   1.000
_cell.length_c   1.000
_cell.angle_alpha   90.00
_cell.angle_beta   90.00
_cell.angle_gamma   90.00
#
_symmetry.space_group_name_H-M   'P 1'
#
loop_
_entity.id
_entity.type
_entity.pdbx_description
1 polymer ?
#
loop_
_entity_poly.entity_id
_entity_poly.type
_entity_poly.pdbx_seq_one_letter_code
_entity_poly.pdbx_strand_id
1 'polypeptide(L)' 'MIANSTKPTLSDYLDLYQYLSVLTEEQITKLRRIAVGILPLSAFTSDELQQLANKQKSQLA' A
#
# COMPACT_ATOMS: atom_id res chain seq x y z
N MET A 1 -6.84 23.86 11.63
CA MET A 1 -5.98 22.73 11.18
C MET A 1 -6.67 22.10 9.99
N ILE A 2 -6.20 22.42 8.78
CA ILE A 2 -6.81 21.93 7.53
C ILE A 2 -6.34 20.50 7.30
N ALA A 3 -7.25 19.55 7.42
CA ALA A 3 -7.04 18.20 6.91
C ALA A 3 -6.91 18.31 5.39
N ASN A 4 -5.67 18.37 4.92
CA ASN A 4 -5.35 18.34 3.51
C ASN A 4 -5.75 16.95 3.00
N SER A 5 -7.00 16.82 2.55
CA SER A 5 -7.50 15.64 1.85
C SER A 5 -6.85 15.59 0.47
N THR A 6 -5.54 15.34 0.44
CA THR A 6 -4.84 14.90 -0.76
C THR A 6 -5.49 13.60 -1.15
N LYS A 7 -6.43 13.68 -2.10
CA LYS A 7 -6.93 12.50 -2.79
C LYS A 7 -5.68 11.73 -3.21
N PRO A 8 -5.55 10.47 -2.80
CA PRO A 8 -4.34 9.76 -3.12
C PRO A 8 -4.19 9.71 -4.62
N THR A 9 -3.00 10.05 -5.09
CA THR A 9 -2.72 10.20 -6.51
C THR A 9 -2.46 8.83 -7.12
N LEU A 10 -2.59 8.70 -8.45
CA LEU A 10 -2.25 7.45 -9.15
C LEU A 10 -0.83 6.97 -8.82
N SER A 11 0.08 7.90 -8.51
CA SER A 11 1.44 7.63 -8.04
C SER A 11 1.46 6.87 -6.71
N ASP A 12 0.65 7.28 -5.73
CA ASP A 12 0.53 6.58 -4.44
C ASP A 12 0.02 5.14 -4.62
N TYR A 13 -0.88 4.91 -5.58
CA TYR A 13 -1.33 3.56 -5.93
C TYR A 13 -0.18 2.75 -6.53
N LEU A 14 0.53 3.30 -7.52
CA LEU A 14 1.66 2.65 -8.19
C LEU A 14 2.77 2.25 -7.20
N ASP A 15 3.05 3.09 -6.21
CA ASP A 15 3.98 2.78 -5.14
C ASP A 15 3.56 1.53 -4.35
N LEU A 16 2.26 1.27 -4.16
CA LEU A 16 1.82 0.03 -3.50
C LEU A 16 2.00 -1.22 -4.38
N TYR A 17 1.88 -1.08 -5.70
CA TYR A 17 2.12 -2.18 -6.63
C TYR A 17 3.58 -2.63 -6.61
N GLN A 18 4.54 -1.78 -6.19
CA GLN A 18 5.95 -2.18 -6.04
C GLN A 18 6.13 -3.27 -4.99
N TYR A 19 5.24 -3.32 -3.99
CA TYR A 19 5.29 -4.29 -2.91
C TYR A 19 4.58 -5.61 -3.24
N LEU A 20 4.02 -5.79 -4.45
CA LEU A 20 3.28 -7.02 -4.82
C LEU A 20 4.07 -8.29 -4.62
N SER A 21 5.37 -8.26 -4.85
CA SER A 21 6.24 -9.44 -4.67
C SER A 21 6.45 -9.83 -3.20
N VAL A 22 6.19 -8.92 -2.25
CA VAL A 22 6.43 -9.13 -0.81
C VAL A 22 5.15 -9.12 0.03
N LEU A 23 4.02 -8.77 -0.61
CA LEU A 23 2.68 -8.75 -0.01
C LEU A 23 2.23 -10.20 0.30
N THR A 24 1.62 -10.39 1.47
CA THR A 24 0.92 -11.65 1.79
C THR A 24 -0.43 -11.71 1.08
N GLU A 25 -1.05 -12.88 0.97
CA GLU A 25 -2.37 -13.05 0.32
C GLU A 25 -3.45 -12.11 0.89
N GLU A 26 -3.44 -11.89 2.21
CA GLU A 26 -4.34 -10.94 2.88
C GLU A 26 -4.10 -9.50 2.41
N GLN A 27 -2.84 -9.08 2.31
CA GLN A 27 -2.51 -7.74 1.88
C GLN A 27 -2.68 -7.55 0.36
N ILE A 28 -2.51 -8.59 -0.45
CA ILE A 28 -2.89 -8.60 -1.87
C ILE A 28 -4.40 -8.39 -2.00
N THR A 29 -5.19 -9.08 -1.18
CA THR A 29 -6.66 -8.92 -1.17
C THR A 29 -7.04 -7.49 -0.78
N LYS A 30 -6.34 -6.93 0.20
CA LYS A 30 -6.51 -5.54 0.65
C LYS A 30 -6.15 -4.54 -0.47
N LEU A 31 -5.02 -4.73 -1.14
CA LEU A 31 -4.58 -3.92 -2.28
C LEU A 31 -5.58 -4.00 -3.44
N ARG A 32 -6.09 -5.20 -3.76
CA ARG A 32 -7.12 -5.37 -4.79
C ARG A 32 -8.39 -4.59 -4.44
N ARG A 33 -8.86 -4.67 -3.18
CA ARG A 33 -10.02 -3.88 -2.71
C ARG A 33 -9.78 -2.38 -2.85
N ILE A 34 -8.54 -1.92 -2.65
CA ILE A 34 -8.18 -0.52 -2.86
C ILE A 34 -8.19 -0.15 -4.35
N ALA A 35 -7.63 -1.01 -5.21
CA ALA A 35 -7.59 -0.83 -6.66
C ALA A 35 -8.98 -0.79 -7.31
N VAL A 36 -9.93 -1.59 -6.80
CA VAL A 36 -11.33 -1.57 -7.27
C VAL A 36 -12.20 -0.51 -6.57
N GLY A 37 -11.60 0.33 -5.71
CA GLY A 37 -12.31 1.43 -5.04
C GLY A 37 -13.22 1.00 -3.88
N ILE A 38 -13.12 -0.24 -3.40
CA ILE A 38 -13.86 -0.72 -2.22
C ILE A 38 -13.24 -0.15 -0.93
N LEU A 39 -11.91 -0.02 -0.87
CA LEU A 39 -11.19 0.52 0.27
C LEU A 39 -10.39 1.78 -0.11
N PRO A 40 -10.28 2.76 0.79
CA PRO A 40 -9.38 3.89 0.59
C PRO A 40 -7.92 3.46 0.78
N LEU A 41 -6.97 4.22 0.21
CA LEU A 41 -5.54 3.95 0.41
C LEU A 41 -5.08 4.05 1.86
N SER A 42 -5.81 4.80 2.70
CA SER A 42 -5.63 4.83 4.15
C SER A 42 -5.96 3.50 4.84
N ALA A 43 -6.44 2.49 4.11
CA ALA A 43 -6.58 1.14 4.64
C ALA A 43 -5.22 0.51 4.94
N PHE A 44 -4.16 0.85 4.20
CA PHE A 44 -2.79 0.50 4.59
C PHE A 44 -2.32 1.44 5.69
N THR A 45 -1.94 0.89 6.83
CA THR A 45 -1.33 1.68 7.91
C THR A 45 0.14 1.94 7.61
N SER A 46 0.71 3.00 8.18
CA SER A 46 2.14 3.29 8.05
C SER A 46 3.01 2.14 8.53
N ASP A 47 2.55 1.37 9.53
CA ASP A 47 3.26 0.19 10.03
C ASP A 47 3.30 -0.93 8.96
N GLU A 48 2.16 -1.22 8.31
CA GLU A 48 2.12 -2.19 7.22
C GLU A 48 3.02 -1.81 6.06
N LEU A 49 3.03 -0.53 5.67
CA LEU A 49 3.92 -0.04 4.61
C LEU A 49 5.40 -0.18 4.99
N GLN A 50 5.74 0.10 6.25
CA GLN A 50 7.11 -0.06 6.75
C GLN A 50 7.54 -1.54 6.76
N GLN A 51 6.63 -2.44 7.14
CA GLN A 51 6.87 -3.88 7.07
C GLN A 51 7.06 -4.36 5.63
N LEU A 52 6.27 -3.86 4.68
CA LEU A 52 6.40 -4.17 3.26
C LEU A 52 7.75 -3.68 2.70
N ALA A 53 8.14 -2.45 3.02
CA ALA A 53 9.43 -1.90 2.62
C ALA A 53 10.61 -2.71 3.19
N ASN A 54 10.52 -3.17 4.45
CA ASN A 54 11.54 -4.02 5.06
C ASN A 54 11.60 -5.41 4.40
N LYS A 55 10.44 -6.02 4.11
CA LYS A 55 10.40 -7.32 3.41
C LYS A 55 11.00 -7.23 2.00
N GLN A 56 10.73 -6.15 1.28
CA GLN A 56 11.30 -5.92 -0.05
C GLN A 56 12.82 -5.77 0.01
N LYS A 57 13.34 -5.02 0.98
CA LYS A 57 14.79 -4.92 1.22
C LYS A 57 15.41 -6.27 1.59
N SER A 58 14.73 -7.07 2.41
CA SER A 58 15.22 -8.40 2.80
C SER A 58 15.16 -9.44 1.67
N GLN A 59 14.28 -9.30 0.68
CA GLN A 59 14.29 -10.15 -0.52
C GLN A 59 15.36 -9.76 -1.55
N LEU A 60 15.87 -8.53 -1.47
CA LEU A 60 16.93 -8.01 -2.35
C LEU A 60 18.35 -8.24 -1.80
N ALA A 61 18.49 -8.77 -0.57
CA ALA A 61 19.75 -9.09 0.10
C ALA A 61 20.09 -10.58 -0.03
#